data_AF-A0A7W1ES13-F1
#
_entry.id   AF-A0A7W1ES13-F1
#
_cell.length_a   1.000
_cell.length_b   1.000
_cell.length_c   1.000
_cell.angle_alpha   90.00
_cell.angle_beta   90.00
_cell.angle_gamma   90.00
#
_symmetry.space_group_name_H-M   'P 1'
#
loop_
_entity.id
_entity.type
_entity.pdbx_description
1 polymer ?
#
loop_
_entity_poly.entity_id
_entity_poly.type
_entity_poly.pdbx_seq_one_letter_code
_entity_poly.pdbx_strand_id
1 'polypeptide(L)'
;MTETDKNHDGWVVFGFIAVIVLIVGGLIFWGYQSTKPLGERENNTSSCDNPQIKGNISKSGEKIYHNPDDEYYSRTQIDESAGERIFCTEQEAKDAGWRHSKV
;
A
#
# COMPACT_ATOMS: atom_id res chain seq x y z
N MET A 1 -49.03 52.94 -24.93
CA MET A 1 -47.95 52.22 -25.62
C MET A 1 -46.77 52.16 -24.67
N THR A 2 -46.42 50.97 -24.21
CA THR A 2 -45.26 50.71 -23.35
C THR A 2 -44.00 50.73 -24.23
N GLU A 3 -43.26 51.83 -24.20
CA GLU A 3 -41.99 51.94 -24.91
C GLU A 3 -40.82 51.72 -23.94
N THR A 4 -40.44 50.45 -23.87
CA THR A 4 -39.10 49.91 -23.62
C THR A 4 -38.21 50.60 -22.58
N ASP A 5 -38.25 50.04 -21.37
CA ASP A 5 -37.08 49.86 -20.53
C ASP A 5 -36.14 48.85 -21.22
N LYS A 6 -35.24 49.35 -22.04
CA LYS A 6 -33.98 48.68 -22.35
C LYS A 6 -32.96 49.65 -21.80
N ASN A 7 -32.02 49.18 -20.98
CA ASN A 7 -30.75 49.80 -20.58
C ASN A 7 -30.47 49.64 -19.06
N HIS A 8 -31.43 49.19 -18.26
CA HIS A 8 -31.20 48.99 -16.81
C HIS A 8 -30.71 47.58 -16.43
N ASP A 9 -30.50 46.67 -17.38
CA ASP A 9 -30.19 45.25 -17.04
C ASP A 9 -28.79 44.80 -17.44
N GLY A 10 -27.93 45.69 -17.95
CA GLY A 10 -26.56 45.31 -18.31
C GLY A 10 -25.72 45.00 -17.08
N TRP A 11 -25.56 45.97 -16.18
CA TRP A 11 -24.64 45.86 -15.03
C TRP A 11 -25.08 44.85 -13.97
N VAL A 12 -26.39 44.70 -13.76
CA VAL A 12 -26.93 43.76 -12.76
C VAL A 12 -26.74 42.32 -13.24
N VAL A 13 -26.99 42.03 -14.52
CA VAL A 13 -26.82 40.68 -15.10
C VAL A 13 -25.36 40.24 -15.13
N PHE A 14 -24.41 41.15 -15.44
CA PHE A 14 -22.98 40.81 -15.43
C PHE A 14 -22.43 40.49 -14.02
N GLY A 15 -22.97 41.13 -12.97
CA GLY A 15 -22.60 40.86 -11.59
C GLY A 15 -23.00 39.45 -11.11
N PHE A 16 -24.20 38.98 -11.47
CA PHE A 16 -24.65 37.63 -11.12
C PHE A 16 -23.89 36.54 -11.89
N ILE A 17 -23.55 36.76 -13.16
CA ILE A 17 -22.76 35.81 -13.95
C ILE A 17 -21.37 35.60 -13.33
N ALA A 18 -20.72 36.67 -12.85
CA ALA A 18 -19.41 36.58 -12.20
C ALA A 18 -19.46 35.77 -10.88
N VAL A 19 -20.52 35.94 -10.07
CA VAL A 19 -20.73 35.16 -8.83
C VAL A 19 -21.00 33.69 -9.12
N ILE A 20 -21.78 33.39 -10.16
CA ILE A 20 -22.08 32.01 -10.56
C ILE A 20 -20.82 31.28 -11.06
N VAL A 21 -19.96 31.94 -11.83
CA VAL A 21 -18.70 31.35 -12.32
C VAL A 21 -17.74 31.04 -11.18
N LEU A 22 -17.70 31.84 -10.12
CA LEU A 22 -16.86 31.57 -8.94
C LEU A 22 -17.40 30.42 -8.08
N ILE A 23 -18.73 30.29 -7.94
CA ILE A 23 -19.36 29.19 -7.21
C ILE A 23 -19.20 27.87 -7.97
N VAL A 24 -19.46 27.85 -9.28
CA VAL A 24 -19.33 26.64 -10.12
C VAL A 24 -17.86 26.26 -10.29
N GLY A 25 -16.97 27.23 -10.50
CA GLY A 25 -15.52 27.01 -10.58
C GLY A 25 -14.93 26.43 -9.29
N GLY A 26 -15.41 26.90 -8.12
CA GLY A 26 -15.04 26.35 -6.82
C GLY A 26 -15.47 24.90 -6.63
N LEU A 27 -16.69 24.54 -7.07
CA LEU A 27 -17.19 23.16 -6.99
C LEU A 27 -16.44 22.19 -7.92
N ILE A 28 -16.06 22.63 -9.13
CA ILE A 28 -15.28 21.82 -10.07
C ILE A 28 -13.82 21.67 -9.60
N PHE A 29 -13.23 22.71 -9.01
CA PHE A 29 -11.85 22.70 -8.52
C PHE A 29 -11.68 21.88 -7.22
N TRP A 30 -12.66 21.92 -6.31
CA TRP A 30 -12.61 21.14 -5.07
C TRP A 30 -12.73 19.62 -5.33
N GLY A 31 -13.36 19.22 -6.43
CA GLY A 31 -13.46 17.81 -6.85
C GLY A 31 -12.24 17.25 -7.60
N TYR A 32 -11.31 18.09 -8.09
CA TYR A 32 -10.19 17.64 -8.92
C TYR A 32 -9.04 17.01 -8.12
N GLN A 33 -9.04 17.12 -6.78
CA GLN A 33 -7.94 16.65 -5.95
C GLN A 33 -8.22 15.30 -5.26
N SER A 34 -8.72 14.31 -5.99
CA SER A 34 -8.88 12.95 -5.42
C SER A 34 -8.79 11.84 -6.47
N THR A 35 -7.63 11.71 -7.13
CA THR A 35 -7.04 10.40 -7.47
C THR A 35 -5.55 10.59 -7.79
N LYS A 36 -4.71 10.66 -6.75
CA LYS A 36 -3.36 10.11 -6.90
C LYS A 36 -3.46 8.68 -6.37
N PRO A 37 -3.36 7.63 -7.20
CA PRO A 37 -3.10 6.30 -6.65
C PRO A 37 -1.68 6.33 -6.09
N LEU A 38 -1.57 6.64 -4.80
CA LEU A 38 -0.38 6.37 -4.02
C LEU A 38 -0.43 4.89 -3.67
N GLY A 39 0.41 4.11 -4.34
CA GLY A 39 0.80 2.80 -3.87
C GLY A 39 -0.32 1.79 -3.79
N GLU A 40 -0.64 1.18 -4.93
CA GLU A 40 -0.94 -0.25 -4.94
C GLU A 40 0.37 -0.98 -4.59
N ARG A 41 0.71 -1.03 -3.30
CA ARG A 41 1.33 -2.26 -2.81
C ARG A 41 0.16 -3.21 -2.73
N GLU A 42 0.06 -4.08 -3.73
CA GLU A 42 -0.89 -5.16 -3.70
C GLU A 42 -0.83 -5.82 -2.33
N ASN A 43 -2.00 -5.84 -1.71
CA ASN A 43 -2.32 -6.69 -0.59
C ASN A 43 -2.36 -8.12 -1.13
N ASN A 44 -1.20 -8.62 -1.57
CA ASN A 44 -1.01 -10.05 -1.61
C ASN A 44 -0.84 -10.42 -0.15
N THR A 45 -1.93 -10.94 0.41
CA THR A 45 -1.92 -11.78 1.61
C THR A 45 -0.53 -12.35 1.82
N SER A 46 0.07 -11.99 2.94
CA SER A 46 1.37 -12.42 3.46
C SER A 46 1.45 -13.95 3.60
N SER A 47 1.43 -14.61 2.45
CA SER A 47 1.52 -16.03 2.20
C SER A 47 2.05 -16.08 0.78
N CYS A 48 3.37 -15.95 0.64
CA CYS A 48 4.00 -16.33 -0.62
C CYS A 48 3.48 -17.71 -1.02
N ASP A 49 3.18 -17.91 -2.31
CA ASP A 49 2.64 -19.17 -2.80
C ASP A 49 3.59 -20.36 -2.55
N ASN A 50 4.86 -20.07 -2.26
CA ASN A 50 5.87 -21.06 -1.92
C ASN A 50 6.90 -20.49 -0.92
N PRO A 51 6.65 -20.56 0.40
CA PRO A 51 7.65 -20.20 1.40
C PRO A 51 8.76 -21.25 1.36
N GLN A 52 9.96 -20.83 0.94
CA GLN A 52 11.12 -21.73 0.75
C GLN A 52 12.21 -21.54 1.80
N ILE A 53 12.07 -20.57 2.71
CA ILE A 53 13.10 -20.26 3.70
C ILE A 53 12.71 -20.88 5.04
N LYS A 54 13.35 -21.99 5.40
CA LYS A 54 13.01 -22.73 6.62
C LYS A 54 13.73 -22.14 7.82
N GLY A 55 12.99 -21.65 8.82
CA GLY A 55 13.55 -21.16 10.08
C GLY A 55 13.37 -22.15 11.23
N ASN A 56 14.44 -22.80 11.68
CA ASN A 56 14.48 -23.64 12.88
C ASN A 56 15.14 -22.96 14.11
N ILE A 57 14.69 -23.35 15.31
CA ILE A 57 15.24 -22.86 16.57
C ILE A 57 16.10 -23.98 17.16
N SER A 58 17.41 -23.73 17.30
CA SER A 58 18.31 -24.73 17.88
C SER A 58 17.96 -25.00 19.35
N LYS A 59 18.39 -26.14 19.89
CA LYS A 59 18.22 -26.46 21.33
C LYS A 59 18.82 -25.41 22.27
N SER A 60 19.72 -24.55 21.78
CA SER A 60 20.29 -23.44 22.53
C SER A 60 19.46 -22.14 22.46
N GLY A 61 18.33 -22.15 21.75
CA GLY A 61 17.44 -20.99 21.54
C GLY A 61 17.83 -20.12 20.36
N GLU A 62 18.73 -20.60 19.50
CA GLU A 62 19.25 -19.81 18.40
C GLU A 62 18.37 -19.93 17.14
N LYS A 63 17.99 -18.80 16.57
CA LYS A 63 17.11 -18.71 15.41
C LYS A 63 17.91 -18.78 14.12
N ILE A 64 17.84 -19.91 13.42
CA ILE A 64 18.63 -20.18 12.22
C ILE A 64 17.67 -20.35 11.04
N TYR A 65 17.96 -19.70 9.92
CA TYR A 65 17.21 -19.92 8.69
C TYR A 65 18.09 -20.62 7.64
N HIS A 66 17.43 -21.47 6.85
CA HIS A 66 18.01 -22.29 5.80
C HIS A 66 17.38 -21.96 4.44
N ASN A 67 18.24 -21.79 3.44
CA ASN A 67 17.84 -21.58 2.05
C ASN A 67 17.57 -22.93 1.36
N PRO A 68 16.76 -22.96 0.28
CA PRO A 68 16.52 -24.18 -0.49
C PRO A 68 17.80 -24.78 -1.09
N ASP A 69 18.84 -23.96 -1.29
CA ASP A 69 20.15 -24.37 -1.81
C ASP A 69 21.08 -24.96 -0.73
N ASP A 70 20.70 -24.93 0.55
CA ASP A 70 21.54 -25.42 1.65
C ASP A 70 21.53 -26.95 1.74
N GLU A 71 22.68 -27.56 2.03
CA GLU A 71 22.81 -29.02 2.20
C GLU A 71 21.87 -29.57 3.30
N TYR A 72 21.66 -28.77 4.35
CA TYR A 72 20.83 -29.14 5.50
C TYR A 72 19.35 -28.78 5.34
N TYR A 73 18.94 -28.16 4.23
CA TYR A 73 17.55 -27.77 3.98
C TYR A 73 16.59 -28.96 4.00
N SER A 74 17.01 -30.08 3.42
CA SER A 74 16.24 -31.32 3.33
C SER A 74 16.03 -32.01 4.69
N ARG A 75 16.99 -31.84 5.61
CA ARG A 75 16.93 -32.43 6.96
C ARG A 75 16.18 -31.55 7.95
N THR A 76 16.07 -30.25 7.66
CA THR A 76 15.38 -29.29 8.51
C THR A 76 13.87 -29.49 8.39
N GLN A 77 13.27 -29.96 9.48
CA GLN A 77 11.82 -29.99 9.69
C GLN A 77 11.44 -28.81 10.57
N ILE A 78 10.32 -28.17 10.24
CA ILE A 78 9.82 -27.00 10.96
C ILE A 78 8.72 -27.44 11.91
N ASP A 79 8.91 -27.16 13.19
CA ASP A 79 7.95 -27.35 14.27
C ASP A 79 7.36 -26.01 14.70
N GLU A 80 6.19 -25.69 14.16
CA GLU A 80 5.45 -24.48 14.50
C GLU A 80 5.10 -24.39 16.00
N SER A 81 5.01 -25.54 16.71
CA SER A 81 4.72 -25.56 18.14
C SER A 81 5.90 -25.08 19.00
N ALA A 82 7.12 -25.25 18.49
CA ALA A 82 8.34 -24.71 19.09
C ALA A 82 8.59 -23.23 18.73
N GLY A 83 7.73 -22.63 17.89
CA GLY A 83 7.90 -21.27 17.36
C GLY A 83 8.81 -21.20 16.13
N GLU A 84 9.11 -22.35 15.51
CA GLU A 84 9.77 -22.42 14.21
C GLU A 84 8.79 -22.00 13.11
N ARG A 85 9.28 -21.46 11.99
CA ARG A 85 8.42 -21.00 10.91
C ARG A 85 9.13 -20.94 9.57
N ILE A 86 8.34 -20.95 8.50
CA ILE A 86 8.85 -20.79 7.13
C ILE A 86 8.59 -19.35 6.69
N PHE A 87 9.61 -18.73 6.11
CA PHE A 87 9.57 -17.38 5.57
C PHE A 87 9.48 -17.40 4.06
N CYS A 88 8.96 -16.29 3.52
CA CYS A 88 8.87 -16.07 2.09
C CYS A 88 10.18 -15.58 1.49
N THR A 89 10.93 -14.79 2.26
CA THR A 89 12.20 -14.20 1.81
C THR A 89 13.23 -14.26 2.93
N GLU A 90 14.52 -14.26 2.56
CA GLU A 90 15.60 -14.15 3.54
C GLU A 90 15.53 -12.84 4.33
N GLN A 91 15.07 -11.76 3.68
CA GLN A 91 14.98 -10.46 4.31
C GLN A 91 13.96 -10.51 5.46
N GLU A 92 12.83 -11.16 5.25
CA GLU A 92 11.83 -11.38 6.29
C GLU A 92 12.39 -12.19 7.47
N ALA A 93 13.19 -13.22 7.19
CA ALA A 93 13.87 -13.99 8.22
C ALA A 93 14.88 -13.12 9.01
N LYS A 94 15.68 -12.31 8.32
CA LYS A 94 16.65 -11.37 8.93
C LYS A 94 15.94 -10.32 9.78
N ASP A 95 14.86 -9.73 9.27
CA ASP A 95 14.04 -8.74 9.98
C ASP A 95 13.37 -9.33 11.21
N ALA A 96 13.02 -10.61 11.16
CA ALA A 96 12.55 -11.39 12.30
C ALA A 96 13.64 -11.76 13.33
N GLY A 97 14.88 -11.38 13.10
CA GLY A 97 16.03 -11.66 13.96
C GLY A 97 16.59 -13.07 13.80
N TRP A 98 16.41 -13.69 12.64
CA TRP A 98 16.98 -14.99 12.31
C TRP A 98 18.32 -14.81 11.62
N ARG A 99 19.29 -15.66 11.94
CA ARG A 99 20.59 -15.68 11.28
C ARG A 99 20.63 -16.73 10.19
N HIS A 100 21.36 -16.46 9.11
CA HIS A 100 21.62 -17.46 8.07
C HIS A 100 22.40 -18.63 8.68
N SER A 101 22.06 -19.85 8.28
CA SER A 101 22.94 -20.97 8.52
C SER A 101 24.26 -20.72 7.79
N LYS A 102 25.40 -20.78 8.49
CA LYS A 102 26.67 -20.90 7.80
C LYS A 102 26.71 -22.32 7.24
N VAL A 103 26.46 -22.46 5.94
CA VAL A 103 26.86 -23.63 5.17
C VAL A 103 28.36 -23.87 5.31
#